data_AF-K0I8L2-F1
#
_entry.id   AF-K0I8L2-F1
#
_cell.length_a   1.000
_cell.length_b   1.000
_cell.length_c   1.000
_cell.angle_alpha   90.00
_cell.angle_beta   90.00
_cell.angle_gamma   90.00
#
_symmetry.space_group_name_H-M   'P 1'
#
loop_
_entity.id
_entity.type
_entity.pdbx_description
1 polymer ?
#
loop_
_entity_poly.entity_id
_entity_poly.type
_entity_poly.pdbx_seq_one_letter_code
_entity_poly.pdbx_strand_id
1 'polypeptide(L)'
;MIKEEKVLAEQIKQVQKEVDELFGQYGGSIQVRFIRCGSPNCYCARRTKGHGPYYYLERRVSGKVQMIYLGKNKMDVNHYNNYHCKMSNLKKRLRAMKRRHQQLHGVIMSITQLVKTNFE
;
A
#
# COMPACT_ATOMS: atom_id res chain seq x y z
N MET A 1 18.67 -25.49 5.43
CA MET A 1 17.32 -24.86 5.36
C MET A 1 16.28 -25.95 5.19
N ILE A 2 15.36 -26.07 6.14
CA ILE A 2 14.26 -27.04 6.13
C ILE A 2 13.27 -26.65 5.02
N LYS A 3 12.68 -27.63 4.32
CA LYS A 3 11.76 -27.42 3.18
C LYS A 3 10.66 -26.41 3.50
N GLU A 4 10.07 -26.51 4.68
CA GLU A 4 8.98 -25.64 5.16
C GLU A 4 9.39 -24.18 5.32
N GLU A 5 10.62 -23.95 5.80
CA GLU A 5 11.16 -22.61 5.98
C GLU A 5 11.43 -21.92 4.63
N LYS A 6 11.93 -22.67 3.64
CA LYS A 6 12.06 -22.18 2.26
C LYS A 6 10.71 -21.80 1.64
N VAL A 7 9.70 -22.65 1.81
CA VAL A 7 8.34 -22.39 1.30
C VAL A 7 7.77 -21.11 1.92
N LEU A 8 7.89 -20.95 3.24
CA LEU A 8 7.41 -19.75 3.93
C LEU A 8 8.15 -18.48 3.48
N ALA A 9 9.47 -18.55 3.29
CA ALA A 9 10.26 -17.43 2.79
C ALA A 9 9.82 -16.99 1.39
N GLU A 10 9.51 -17.93 0.50
CA GLU A 10 9.02 -17.63 -0.84
C GLU A 10 7.61 -17.01 -0.81
N GLN A 11 6.72 -17.55 0.03
CA GLN A 11 5.41 -16.94 0.23
C GLN A 11 5.51 -15.50 0.78
N ILE A 12 6.46 -15.22 1.68
CA ILE A 12 6.72 -13.86 2.18
C ILE A 12 7.10 -12.92 1.03
N LYS A 13 7.99 -13.36 0.12
CA LYS A 13 8.39 -12.56 -1.05
C LYS A 13 7.19 -12.27 -1.96
N GLN A 14 6.36 -13.28 -2.22
CA GLN A 14 5.17 -13.11 -3.05
C GLN A 14 4.19 -12.08 -2.44
N VAL A 15 3.90 -12.19 -1.14
CA VAL A 15 3.02 -11.23 -0.46
C VAL A 15 3.64 -9.84 -0.39
N GLN A 16 4.96 -9.74 -0.23
CA GLN A 16 5.67 -8.45 -0.27
C GLN A 16 5.52 -7.80 -1.64
N LYS A 17 5.69 -8.57 -2.73
CA LYS A 17 5.49 -8.08 -4.10
C LYS A 17 4.06 -7.58 -4.32
N GLU A 18 3.05 -8.32 -3.86
CA GLU A 18 1.65 -7.87 -3.91
C GLU A 18 1.42 -6.55 -3.17
N VAL A 19 2.07 -6.36 -2.01
CA VAL A 19 2.02 -5.10 -1.25
C VAL A 19 2.67 -3.97 -2.04
N ASP A 20 3.83 -4.21 -2.64
CA ASP A 20 4.59 -3.20 -3.36
C ASP A 20 3.89 -2.76 -4.66
N GLU A 21 3.35 -3.70 -5.43
CA GLU A 21 2.54 -3.43 -6.62
C GLU A 21 1.29 -2.61 -6.28
N LEU A 22 0.57 -3.04 -5.24
CA LEU A 22 -0.66 -2.40 -4.83
C LEU A 22 -0.38 -0.98 -4.29
N PHE A 23 0.73 -0.79 -3.57
CA PHE A 23 1.19 0.53 -3.11
C PHE A 23 1.65 1.40 -4.28
N GLY A 24 2.34 0.85 -5.27
CA GLY A 24 2.74 1.57 -6.48
C GLY A 24 1.56 2.08 -7.30
N GLN A 25 0.44 1.38 -7.29
CA GLN A 25 -0.75 1.76 -8.04
C GLN A 25 -1.64 2.78 -7.30
N TYR A 26 -1.84 2.59 -5.99
CA TYR A 26 -2.84 3.36 -5.22
C TYR A 26 -2.29 4.01 -3.94
N GLY A 27 -0.97 3.97 -3.71
CA GLY A 27 -0.33 4.66 -2.60
C GLY A 27 -0.55 6.18 -2.70
N GLY A 28 -0.96 6.81 -1.61
CA GLY A 28 -1.22 8.25 -1.54
C GLY A 28 -2.37 8.60 -0.60
N SER A 29 -2.97 9.77 -0.81
CA SER A 29 -4.18 10.27 -0.16
C SER A 29 -5.14 10.86 -1.19
N ILE A 30 -6.45 10.74 -0.99
CA ILE A 30 -7.43 11.41 -1.84
C ILE A 30 -7.56 12.87 -1.44
N GLN A 31 -7.45 13.73 -2.45
CA GLN A 31 -7.67 15.16 -2.35
C GLN A 31 -8.92 15.56 -3.11
N VAL A 32 -9.76 16.38 -2.49
CA VAL A 32 -10.96 16.94 -3.10
C VAL A 32 -10.68 18.38 -3.47
N ARG A 33 -10.87 18.73 -4.75
CA ARG A 33 -10.62 20.08 -5.25
C ARG A 33 -11.88 20.67 -5.89
N PHE A 34 -12.04 21.97 -5.70
CA PHE A 34 -13.00 22.80 -6.40
C PHE A 34 -12.22 23.88 -7.17
N ILE A 35 -12.36 23.92 -8.49
CA ILE A 35 -11.56 24.80 -9.35
C ILE A 35 -12.43 25.86 -10.01
N ARG A 36 -11.91 27.08 -10.15
CA ARG A 36 -12.56 28.13 -10.95
C ARG A 36 -12.01 28.08 -12.38
N CYS A 37 -12.88 28.26 -13.37
CA CYS A 37 -12.47 28.19 -14.78
C CYS A 37 -11.98 29.53 -15.34
N GLY A 38 -12.15 30.64 -14.62
CA GLY A 38 -11.71 31.97 -15.03
C GLY A 38 -12.64 32.71 -15.99
N SER A 39 -13.66 32.05 -16.56
CA SER A 39 -14.65 32.72 -17.41
C SER A 39 -15.57 33.62 -16.57
N PRO A 40 -15.71 34.93 -16.92
CA PRO A 40 -16.51 35.88 -16.15
C PRO A 40 -18.01 35.55 -16.17
N ASN A 41 -18.48 34.87 -17.22
CA ASN A 41 -19.87 34.46 -17.38
C ASN A 41 -20.15 33.05 -16.84
N CYS A 42 -19.13 32.36 -16.32
CA CYS A 42 -19.36 31.04 -15.77
C CYS A 42 -20.08 31.14 -14.42
N TYR A 43 -20.99 30.20 -14.19
CA TYR A 43 -21.67 30.04 -12.91
C TYR A 43 -20.70 29.98 -11.71
N CYS A 44 -19.51 29.42 -11.88
CA CYS A 44 -18.50 29.34 -10.81
C CYS A 44 -17.87 30.69 -10.42
N ALA A 45 -17.97 31.73 -11.27
CA ALA A 45 -17.47 33.07 -10.98
C ALA A 45 -18.34 33.80 -9.95
N ARG A 46 -19.64 33.47 -9.88
CA ARG A 46 -20.64 34.12 -9.02
C ARG A 46 -20.85 33.41 -7.68
N ARG A 47 -20.18 32.27 -7.45
CA ARG A 47 -20.36 31.42 -6.26
C ARG A 47 -19.07 31.37 -5.42
N THR A 48 -19.22 31.05 -4.14
CA THR A 48 -18.09 30.83 -3.23
C THR A 48 -17.29 29.57 -3.61
N LYS A 49 -17.98 28.50 -4.03
CA LYS A 49 -17.33 27.26 -4.52
C LYS A 49 -17.19 27.23 -6.04
N GLY A 50 -16.02 26.79 -6.51
CA GLY A 50 -15.74 26.51 -7.92
C GLY A 50 -16.41 25.23 -8.43
N HIS A 51 -16.09 24.84 -9.66
CA HIS A 51 -16.49 23.54 -10.22
C HIS A 51 -15.90 22.39 -9.41
N GLY A 52 -16.68 21.33 -9.24
CA GLY A 52 -16.27 20.12 -8.54
C GLY A 52 -17.45 19.41 -7.91
N PRO A 53 -17.20 18.43 -7.02
CA PRO A 53 -15.88 18.00 -6.56
C PRO A 53 -15.07 17.27 -7.64
N TYR A 54 -13.78 17.56 -7.71
CA TYR A 54 -12.79 16.79 -8.48
C TYR A 54 -11.92 16.01 -7.51
N TYR A 55 -11.76 14.71 -7.77
CA TYR A 55 -10.96 13.83 -6.94
C TYR A 55 -9.59 13.62 -7.54
N TYR A 56 -8.57 13.68 -6.70
CA TYR A 56 -7.18 13.41 -7.09
C TYR A 56 -6.52 12.47 -6.10
N LEU A 57 -5.69 11.55 -6.59
CA LEU A 57 -4.73 10.81 -5.76
C LEU A 57 -3.45 11.65 -5.66
N GLU A 58 -3.20 12.18 -4.48
CA GLU A 58 -1.92 12.82 -4.14
C GLU A 58 -0.95 11.79 -3.59
N ARG A 59 0.25 11.70 -4.18
CA ARG A 59 1.32 10.83 -3.69
C ARG A 59 2.69 11.47 -3.85
N ARG A 60 3.64 11.09 -3.00
CA ARG A 60 5.05 11.48 -3.14
C ARG A 60 5.85 10.36 -3.79
N VAL A 61 6.43 10.66 -4.95
CA VAL A 61 7.31 9.75 -5.68
C VAL A 61 8.62 10.47 -5.93
N SER A 62 9.73 9.88 -5.46
CA SER A 62 11.09 10.44 -5.59
C SER A 62 11.18 11.90 -5.11
N GLY A 63 10.58 12.19 -3.95
CA GLY A 63 10.58 13.53 -3.35
C GLY A 63 9.61 14.54 -3.98
N LYS A 64 8.96 14.21 -5.10
CA LYS A 64 8.02 15.09 -5.80
C LYS A 64 6.58 14.69 -5.53
N VAL A 65 5.70 15.70 -5.38
CA VAL A 65 4.25 15.48 -5.27
C VAL A 65 3.68 15.23 -6.68
N GLN A 66 3.00 14.11 -6.85
CA GLN A 66 2.22 13.77 -8.04
C GLN A 66 0.73 13.81 -7.69
N MET A 67 -0.05 14.45 -8.56
CA MET A 67 -1.51 14.52 -8.48
C MET A 67 -2.10 13.76 -9.66
N ILE A 68 -2.75 12.62 -9.42
CA ILE A 68 -3.40 11.84 -10.46
C ILE A 68 -4.90 12.12 -10.40
N TYR A 69 -5.49 12.58 -11.50
CA TYR A 69 -6.93 12.85 -11.56
C TYR A 69 -7.74 11.54 -11.55
N LEU A 70 -8.73 11.44 -10.66
CA LEU A 70 -9.56 10.25 -10.50
C LEU A 70 -10.96 10.40 -11.08
N GLY A 71 -11.42 11.63 -11.37
CA GLY A 71 -12.75 11.87 -11.90
C GLY A 71 -13.58 12.86 -11.07
N LYS A 72 -14.86 12.97 -11.42
CA LYS A 72 -15.85 13.82 -10.73
C LYS A 72 -16.81 13.02 -9.84
N ASN A 73 -16.85 11.69 -9.99
CA ASN A 73 -17.83 10.87 -9.30
C ASN A 73 -17.24 10.31 -7.99
N LYS A 74 -18.07 10.23 -6.94
CA LYS A 74 -17.70 9.55 -5.69
C LYS A 74 -17.50 8.05 -5.89
N MET A 75 -18.11 7.44 -6.91
CA MET A 75 -17.91 6.00 -7.19
C MET A 75 -16.44 5.68 -7.53
N ASP A 76 -15.72 6.62 -8.16
CA ASP A 76 -14.28 6.50 -8.46
C ASP A 76 -13.43 6.48 -7.17
N VAL A 77 -13.97 7.01 -6.05
CA VAL A 77 -13.36 7.00 -4.71
C VAL A 77 -13.60 5.68 -3.96
N ASN A 78 -14.69 4.96 -4.22
CA ASN A 78 -14.95 3.68 -3.56
C ASN A 78 -13.94 2.59 -3.95
N HIS A 79 -13.44 2.62 -5.18
CA HIS A 79 -12.33 1.75 -5.62
C HIS A 79 -11.07 1.91 -4.75
N TYR A 80 -10.83 3.14 -4.29
CA TYR A 80 -9.70 3.47 -3.43
C TYR A 80 -9.90 3.07 -1.96
N ASN A 81 -11.10 3.22 -1.42
CA ASN A 81 -11.42 2.74 -0.06
C ASN A 81 -11.26 1.21 0.02
N ASN A 82 -11.66 0.48 -1.02
CA ASN A 82 -11.44 -0.96 -1.14
C ASN A 82 -9.94 -1.31 -1.17
N TYR A 83 -9.12 -0.50 -1.85
CA TYR A 83 -7.67 -0.65 -1.83
C TYR A 83 -7.10 -0.52 -0.41
N HIS A 84 -7.49 0.49 0.38
CA HIS A 84 -6.96 0.67 1.74
C HIS A 84 -7.25 -0.54 2.64
N CYS A 85 -8.45 -1.10 2.54
CA CYS A 85 -8.82 -2.32 3.26
C CYS A 85 -7.95 -3.51 2.81
N LYS A 86 -7.83 -3.74 1.49
CA LYS A 86 -6.98 -4.81 0.92
C LYS A 86 -5.52 -4.68 1.35
N MET A 87 -4.97 -3.46 1.25
CA MET A 87 -3.60 -3.12 1.67
C MET A 87 -3.38 -3.38 3.17
N SER A 88 -4.32 -2.98 4.01
CA SER A 88 -4.26 -3.23 5.46
C SER A 88 -4.21 -4.74 5.76
N ASN A 89 -5.07 -5.52 5.10
CA ASN A 89 -5.11 -6.97 5.27
C ASN A 89 -3.83 -7.66 4.78
N LEU A 90 -3.31 -7.26 3.61
CA LEU A 90 -2.03 -7.78 3.09
C LEU A 90 -0.86 -7.46 4.02
N LYS A 91 -0.77 -6.23 4.53
CA LYS A 91 0.28 -5.84 5.49
C LYS A 91 0.18 -6.64 6.79
N LYS A 92 -1.03 -6.89 7.30
CA LYS A 92 -1.24 -7.76 8.48
C LYS A 92 -0.77 -9.18 8.21
N ARG A 93 -1.16 -9.77 7.08
CA ARG A 93 -0.73 -11.12 6.64
C ARG A 93 0.79 -11.21 6.54
N LEU A 94 1.41 -10.26 5.86
CA LEU A 94 2.86 -10.18 5.68
C LEU A 94 3.60 -10.10 7.03
N ARG A 95 3.13 -9.26 7.97
CA ARG A 95 3.70 -9.17 9.32
C ARG A 95 3.60 -10.49 10.07
N ALA A 96 2.45 -11.15 10.01
CA ALA A 96 2.26 -12.45 10.66
C ALA A 96 3.21 -13.51 10.08
N MET A 97 3.36 -13.57 8.75
CA MET A 97 4.28 -14.50 8.09
C MET A 97 5.74 -14.22 8.45
N LYS A 98 6.18 -12.96 8.41
CA LYS A 98 7.54 -12.56 8.82
C LYS A 98 7.85 -12.96 10.27
N ARG A 99 6.89 -12.79 11.19
CA ARG A 99 7.03 -13.24 12.59
C ARG A 99 7.22 -14.76 12.69
N ARG A 100 6.38 -15.54 12.01
CA ARG A 100 6.51 -17.01 11.98
C ARG A 100 7.85 -17.45 11.42
N HIS A 101 8.29 -16.83 10.33
CA HIS A 101 9.59 -17.12 9.72
C HIS A 101 10.74 -16.81 10.68
N GLN A 102 10.70 -15.67 11.38
CA GLN A 102 11.70 -15.33 12.39
C GLN A 102 11.73 -16.34 13.55
N GLN A 103 10.57 -16.80 14.02
CA GLN A 103 10.49 -17.83 15.06
C GLN A 103 11.10 -19.16 14.60
N LEU A 104 10.71 -19.64 13.41
CA LEU A 104 11.25 -20.87 12.82
C LEU A 104 12.76 -20.77 12.62
N HIS A 105 13.24 -19.65 12.09
CA HIS A 105 14.66 -19.40 11.90
C HIS A 105 15.42 -19.43 13.24
N GLY A 106 14.86 -18.82 14.29
CA GLY A 106 15.42 -18.88 15.65
C GLY A 106 15.54 -20.32 16.17
N VAL A 107 14.49 -21.13 16.03
CA VAL A 107 14.51 -22.55 16.44
C VAL A 107 15.57 -23.34 15.65
N ILE A 108 15.64 -23.15 14.33
CA ILE A 108 16.63 -23.81 13.47
C ILE A 108 18.05 -23.44 13.90
N MET A 109 18.31 -22.15 14.19
CA MET A 109 19.61 -21.69 14.66
C MET A 109 19.99 -22.31 16.01
N SER A 110 19.06 -22.35 16.97
CA SER A 110 19.30 -22.99 18.28
C SER A 110 19.61 -24.48 18.14
N ILE A 111 18.86 -25.21 17.32
CA ILE A 111 19.13 -26.64 17.06
C ILE A 111 20.51 -26.81 16.41
N THR A 112 20.84 -25.97 15.42
CA THR A 112 22.14 -26.03 14.73
C THR A 112 23.29 -25.78 15.70
N GLN A 113 23.12 -24.86 16.65
CA GLN A 113 24.13 -24.58 17.68
C GLN A 113 24.30 -25.76 18.64
N LEU A 114 23.20 -26.36 19.13
CA LEU A 114 23.23 -27.53 20.01
C LEU A 114 23.93 -28.72 19.35
N VAL A 115 23.65 -28.96 18.07
CA VAL A 115 24.33 -30.00 17.30
C VAL A 115 25.82 -29.73 17.27
N LYS A 116 26.26 -28.52 16.91
CA LYS A 116 27.68 -28.17 16.86
C LYS A 116 28.39 -28.42 18.20
N THR A 117 27.80 -27.97 19.31
CA THR A 117 28.41 -28.12 20.65
C THR A 117 28.45 -29.56 21.16
N ASN A 118 27.66 -30.48 20.61
CA ASN A 118 27.67 -31.90 20.98
C ASN A 118 28.68 -32.73 20.16
N PHE A 119 29.26 -32.13 19.10
CA PHE A 119 30.23 -32.77 18.21
C PHE A 119 31.63 -32.12 18.29
N GLU A 120 31.83 -31.19 19.24
CA GLU A 120 33.11 -30.61 19.67
C GLU A 120 33.46 -31.13 21.07
#